data_AF-A0A1B6LTC7-F1
#
_entry.id   AF-A0A1B6LTC7-F1
#
_cell.length_a   1.000
_cell.length_b   1.000
_cell.length_c   1.000
_cell.angle_alpha   90.00
_cell.angle_beta   90.00
_cell.angle_gamma   90.00
#
_symmetry.space_group_name_H-M   'P 1'
#
loop_
_entity.id
_entity.type
_entity.pdbx_description
1 polymer ?
#
loop_
_entity_poly.entity_id
_entity_poly.type
_entity_poly.pdbx_seq_one_letter_code
_entity_poly.pdbx_strand_id
1 'polypeptide(L)'
;LGSYKSPNTLRKAVKKVKKSLPFSPSKKAAVIKEIIRDSVKEGLAKVAVQELFPAEEVRSGNRSISSDTTEKVLTFYENDKVSRQAPGKRDKKSVKDPVTGKRSLVQIRHMLVTIGEAF
;
A
#
# COMPACT_ATOMS: atom_id res chain seq x y z
N LEU A 1 -0.03 19.01 41.30
CA LEU A 1 -0.54 17.61 41.24
C LEU A 1 -1.85 17.50 42.06
N GLY A 2 -2.93 18.17 41.66
CA GLY A 2 -4.06 18.44 42.57
C GLY A 2 -5.46 18.33 41.98
N SER A 3 -5.83 17.17 41.42
CA SER A 3 -7.23 16.91 41.00
C SER A 3 -7.71 15.48 41.32
N TYR A 4 -6.78 14.54 41.58
CA TYR A 4 -7.10 13.14 41.83
C TYR A 4 -6.67 12.74 43.24
N LYS A 5 -7.58 12.10 43.99
CA LYS A 5 -7.37 11.70 45.40
C LYS A 5 -6.26 10.66 45.59
N SER A 6 -5.93 9.88 44.55
CA SER A 6 -4.83 8.92 44.57
C SER A 6 -4.32 8.60 43.15
N PRO A 7 -3.10 8.06 43.00
CA PRO A 7 -2.58 7.61 41.70
C PRO A 7 -3.50 6.60 41.01
N ASN A 8 -4.18 5.74 41.78
CA ASN A 8 -5.14 4.77 41.26
C ASN A 8 -6.37 5.44 40.63
N THR A 9 -6.85 6.55 41.22
CA THR A 9 -7.97 7.32 40.64
C THR A 9 -7.58 8.00 39.32
N LEU A 10 -6.37 8.57 39.24
CA LEU A 10 -5.82 9.11 37.99
C LEU A 10 -5.71 8.02 36.92
N ARG A 11 -5.15 6.86 37.26
CA ARG A 11 -5.01 5.73 36.33
C ARG A 11 -6.36 5.28 35.77
N LYS A 12 -7.40 5.22 36.60
CA LYS A 12 -8.76 4.87 36.16
C LYS A 12 -9.32 5.94 35.22
N ALA A 13 -9.13 7.23 35.50
CA ALA A 13 -9.56 8.32 34.64
C ALA A 13 -8.86 8.28 33.27
N VAL A 14 -7.52 8.17 33.27
CA VAL A 14 -6.72 8.02 32.04
C VAL A 14 -7.16 6.81 31.23
N LYS A 15 -7.43 5.66 31.87
CA LYS A 15 -7.89 4.44 31.18
C LYS A 15 -9.24 4.64 30.48
N LYS A 16 -10.15 5.44 31.04
CA LYS A 16 -11.43 5.77 30.40
C LYS A 16 -11.23 6.64 29.16
N VAL A 17 -10.44 7.71 29.28
CA VAL A 17 -10.16 8.65 28.17
C VAL A 17 -9.33 8.00 27.06
N LYS A 18 -8.39 7.12 27.40
CA LYS A 18 -7.56 6.43 26.41
C LYS A 18 -8.38 5.63 25.39
N LYS A 19 -9.59 5.17 25.75
CA LYS A 19 -10.49 4.47 24.83
C LYS A 19 -11.12 5.39 23.78
N SER A 20 -11.34 6.66 24.09
CA SER A 20 -11.90 7.63 23.16
C SER A 20 -10.83 8.32 22.30
N LEU A 21 -9.55 8.18 22.65
CA LEU A 21 -8.45 8.70 21.84
C LEU A 21 -8.24 7.86 20.58
N PRO A 22 -7.84 8.48 19.46
CA PRO A 22 -7.55 7.76 18.23
C PRO A 22 -6.38 6.79 18.44
N PHE A 23 -6.53 5.58 17.91
CA PHE A 23 -5.48 4.57 18.00
C PHE A 23 -4.44 4.68 16.86
N SER A 24 -4.88 5.01 15.63
CA SER A 24 -3.99 5.05 14.47
C SER A 24 -2.99 6.21 14.56
N PRO A 25 -1.71 6.00 14.15
CA PRO A 25 -0.69 7.04 14.17
C PRO A 25 -1.12 8.30 13.40
N SER A 26 -1.74 8.11 12.23
CA SER A 26 -2.23 9.19 11.38
C SER A 26 -3.27 10.08 12.08
N LYS A 27 -4.25 9.47 12.75
CA LYS A 27 -5.31 10.21 13.46
C LYS A 27 -4.77 10.90 14.71
N LYS A 28 -3.81 10.30 15.41
CA LYS A 28 -3.12 10.95 16.53
C LYS A 28 -2.38 12.20 16.07
N ALA A 29 -1.63 12.11 14.98
CA ALA A 29 -0.93 13.26 14.40
C ALA A 29 -1.91 14.37 14.00
N ALA A 30 -3.06 14.03 13.41
CA ALA A 30 -4.09 15.01 13.06
C ALA A 30 -4.62 15.78 14.28
N VAL A 31 -5.00 15.06 15.35
CA VAL A 31 -5.48 15.68 16.59
C VAL A 31 -4.41 16.56 17.23
N ILE A 32 -3.15 16.13 17.26
CA ILE A 32 -2.05 16.94 17.80
C ILE A 32 -1.85 18.22 16.97
N LYS A 33 -1.89 18.13 15.63
CA LYS A 33 -1.81 19.31 14.75
C LYS A 33 -2.93 20.30 15.02
N GLU A 34 -4.14 19.81 15.28
CA GLU A 34 -5.31 20.65 15.60
C GLU A 34 -5.16 21.32 16.97
N ILE A 35 -4.77 20.58 18.01
CA ILE A 35 -4.48 21.15 19.34
C ILE A 35 -3.41 22.25 19.26
N ILE A 36 -2.35 22.06 18.46
CA ILE A 36 -1.29 23.07 18.29
C ILE A 36 -1.84 24.33 17.60
N ARG A 37 -2.71 24.17 16.60
CA ARG A 37 -3.35 25.31 15.92
C ARG A 37 -4.25 26.12 16.86
N ASP A 38 -4.96 25.45 17.75
CA ASP A 38 -5.90 26.10 18.67
C ASP A 38 -5.20 26.77 19.87
N SER A 39 -4.09 26.20 20.34
CA SER A 39 -3.41 26.64 21.58
C SER A 39 -2.30 27.67 21.36
N VAL A 40 -1.83 27.84 20.12
CA VAL A 40 -0.67 28.68 19.81
C VAL A 40 -1.07 29.78 18.81
N LYS A 41 -0.54 31.00 18.98
CA LYS A 41 -0.74 32.10 18.01
C LYS A 41 -0.35 31.64 16.59
N GLU A 42 -1.14 32.00 15.58
CA GLU A 42 -1.08 31.44 14.21
C GLU A 42 0.33 31.37 13.59
N GLY A 43 1.21 32.34 13.87
CA GLY A 43 2.59 32.34 13.38
C GLY A 43 3.48 31.26 14.01
N LEU A 44 3.34 31.04 15.31
CA LEU A 44 4.10 30.04 16.07
C LEU A 44 3.53 28.62 15.88
N ALA A 45 2.22 28.50 15.68
CA ALA A 45 1.57 27.22 15.41
C ALA A 45 2.09 26.57 14.13
N LYS A 46 2.32 27.37 13.07
CA LYS A 46 2.87 26.88 11.79
C LYS A 46 4.29 26.32 11.97
N VAL A 47 5.15 27.04 12.69
CA VAL A 47 6.53 26.60 12.97
C VAL A 47 6.54 25.32 13.79
N ALA A 48 5.77 25.27 14.88
CA ALA A 48 5.70 24.08 15.74
C ALA A 48 5.14 22.85 15.01
N VAL A 49 4.14 23.00 14.14
CA VAL A 49 3.64 21.89 13.32
C VAL A 49 4.69 21.40 12.34
N GLN A 50 5.48 22.29 11.74
CA GLN A 50 6.50 21.95 10.76
C GLN A 50 7.70 21.24 11.39
N GLU A 51 8.12 21.65 12.60
CA GLU A 51 9.19 20.98 13.35
C GLU A 51 8.78 19.59 13.86
N LEU A 52 7.56 19.46 14.37
CA LEU A 52 7.06 18.19 14.92
C LEU A 52 6.61 17.19 13.84
N PHE A 53 6.20 17.68 12.68
CA PHE A 53 5.74 16.87 11.55
C PHE A 53 6.40 17.37 10.26
N PRO A 54 7.71 17.13 10.07
CA PRO A 54 8.37 17.49 8.84
C PRO A 54 7.65 16.81 7.69
N ALA A 55 7.39 17.55 6.62
CA ALA A 55 6.91 16.94 5.39
C ALA A 55 7.97 15.93 4.95
N GLU A 56 7.57 14.68 4.73
CA GLU A 56 8.42 13.77 3.98
C GLU A 56 8.67 14.45 2.64
N GLU A 57 9.94 14.66 2.30
CA GLU A 57 10.30 15.05 0.95
C GLU A 57 9.63 14.04 0.02
N VAL A 58 8.73 14.53 -0.83
CA VAL A 58 8.17 13.71 -1.89
C VAL A 58 9.36 13.34 -2.75
N ARG A 59 9.92 12.15 -2.49
CA ARG A 59 10.93 11.55 -3.35
C ARG A 59 10.22 11.26 -4.65
N SER A 60 10.20 12.27 -5.51
CA SER A 60 9.97 12.16 -6.93
C SER A 60 11.06 11.22 -7.43
N GLY A 61 10.81 9.91 -7.36
CA GLY A 61 11.71 8.93 -7.95
C GLY A 61 11.97 9.36 -9.38
N ASN A 62 13.24 9.44 -9.76
CA ASN A 62 13.63 9.71 -11.14
C ASN A 62 12.84 8.75 -12.04
N ARG A 63 11.85 9.27 -12.77
CA ARG A 63 10.93 8.48 -13.61
C ARG A 63 11.56 8.07 -14.93
N SER A 64 12.89 8.13 -15.06
CA SER A 64 13.59 7.57 -16.21
C SER A 64 14.12 6.18 -15.83
N ILE A 65 13.42 5.16 -16.29
CA ILE A 65 13.96 3.80 -16.37
C ILE A 65 15.25 3.88 -17.20
N SER A 66 16.33 3.23 -16.77
CA SER A 66 17.58 3.26 -17.53
C SER A 66 17.39 2.57 -18.88
N SER A 67 18.12 3.03 -19.91
CA SER A 67 18.12 2.39 -21.23
C SER A 67 18.47 0.91 -21.13
N ASP A 68 19.46 0.57 -20.30
CA ASP A 68 19.86 -0.81 -19.98
C ASP A 68 18.71 -1.65 -19.40
N THR A 69 17.90 -1.09 -18.49
CA THR A 69 16.72 -1.81 -17.96
C THR A 69 15.68 -2.01 -19.05
N THR A 70 15.51 -1.04 -19.93
CA THR A 70 14.55 -1.09 -21.04
C THR A 70 14.95 -2.16 -22.06
N GLU A 71 16.22 -2.20 -22.45
CA GLU A 71 16.79 -3.21 -23.34
C GLU A 71 16.69 -4.62 -22.75
N LYS A 72 16.94 -4.79 -21.45
CA LYS A 72 16.78 -6.07 -20.76
C LYS A 72 15.34 -6.55 -20.76
N VAL A 73 14.38 -5.65 -20.56
CA VAL A 73 12.94 -5.98 -20.58
C VAL A 73 12.50 -6.35 -22.00
N LEU A 74 12.92 -5.59 -23.02
CA LEU A 74 12.62 -5.92 -24.42
C LEU A 74 13.20 -7.29 -24.79
N THR A 75 14.49 -7.49 -24.51
CA THR A 75 15.18 -8.77 -24.76
C THR A 75 14.50 -9.93 -24.03
N PHE A 76 13.99 -9.72 -22.82
CA PHE A 76 13.25 -10.75 -22.07
C PHE A 76 11.95 -11.16 -22.76
N TYR A 77 11.17 -10.20 -23.29
CA TYR A 77 9.91 -10.49 -23.97
C TYR A 77 10.09 -11.03 -25.40
N GLU A 78 11.16 -10.61 -26.08
CA GLU A 78 11.54 -11.11 -27.41
C GLU A 78 12.18 -12.50 -27.36
N ASN A 79 12.75 -12.90 -26.21
CA ASN A 79 13.33 -14.22 -26.03
C ASN A 79 12.24 -15.28 -25.83
N ASP A 80 11.86 -15.89 -26.94
CA ASP A 80 10.86 -16.93 -27.10
C ASP A 80 11.03 -18.12 -26.11
N LYS A 81 12.26 -18.42 -25.68
CA LYS A 81 12.52 -19.48 -24.69
C LYS A 81 12.02 -19.15 -23.29
N VAL A 82 12.07 -17.87 -22.90
CA VAL A 82 11.66 -17.39 -21.58
C VAL A 82 10.19 -17.01 -21.59
N SER A 83 9.72 -16.38 -22.67
CA SER A 83 8.30 -16.08 -22.84
C SER A 83 7.46 -17.36 -22.85
N ARG A 84 7.94 -18.47 -23.45
CA ARG A 84 7.30 -19.80 -23.44
C ARG A 84 7.43 -20.59 -22.13
N GLN A 85 8.22 -20.15 -21.15
CA GLN A 85 8.16 -20.81 -19.85
C GLN A 85 6.76 -20.63 -19.27
N ALA A 86 6.10 -21.77 -19.06
CA ALA A 86 4.74 -21.87 -18.58
C ALA A 86 4.53 -20.97 -17.36
N PRO A 87 3.65 -19.96 -17.44
CA PRO A 87 3.45 -19.03 -16.35
C PRO A 87 2.83 -19.76 -15.14
N GLY A 88 3.08 -19.25 -13.94
CA GLY A 88 2.90 -19.95 -12.68
C GLY A 88 1.45 -20.33 -12.38
N LYS A 89 1.18 -20.88 -11.18
CA LYS A 89 -0.18 -21.31 -10.77
C LYS A 89 -1.27 -20.23 -10.90
N ARG A 90 -0.91 -18.94 -10.93
CA ARG A 90 -1.84 -17.80 -11.09
C ARG A 90 -2.35 -17.63 -12.52
N ASP A 91 -1.67 -18.22 -13.50
CA ASP A 91 -1.90 -17.98 -14.93
C ASP A 91 -2.70 -19.11 -15.59
N LYS A 92 -3.36 -19.94 -14.78
CA LYS A 92 -4.24 -21.03 -15.21
C LYS A 92 -5.68 -20.74 -14.79
N LYS A 93 -6.63 -20.92 -15.71
CA LYS A 93 -8.07 -20.87 -15.46
C LYS A 93 -8.64 -22.27 -15.57
N SER A 94 -9.56 -22.59 -14.66
CA SER A 94 -10.31 -23.85 -14.73
C SER A 94 -11.46 -23.69 -15.72
N VAL A 95 -11.40 -24.42 -16.83
CA VAL A 95 -12.43 -24.44 -17.88
C VAL A 95 -13.18 -25.75 -17.81
N LYS A 96 -14.50 -25.70 -18.02
CA LYS A 96 -15.35 -26.89 -18.10
C LYS A 96 -15.51 -27.27 -19.56
N ASP A 97 -15.16 -28.51 -19.89
CA ASP A 97 -15.38 -29.06 -21.22
C ASP A 97 -16.90 -29.22 -21.45
N PRO A 98 -17.46 -28.66 -22.53
CA PRO A 98 -18.90 -28.71 -22.77
C PRO A 98 -19.38 -30.13 -23.11
N VAL A 99 -18.51 -30.97 -23.69
CA VAL A 99 -18.85 -32.33 -24.12
C VAL A 99 -18.72 -33.36 -22.99
N THR A 100 -17.62 -33.32 -22.24
CA THR A 100 -17.34 -34.32 -21.19
C THR A 100 -17.77 -33.88 -19.80
N GLY A 101 -18.06 -32.59 -19.61
CA GLY A 101 -18.41 -31.99 -18.32
C GLY A 101 -17.26 -31.90 -17.32
N LYS A 102 -16.07 -32.41 -17.66
CA LYS A 102 -14.88 -32.40 -16.81
C LYS A 102 -14.24 -31.01 -16.78
N ARG A 103 -13.51 -30.70 -15.71
CA ARG A 103 -12.77 -29.45 -15.58
C ARG A 103 -11.28 -29.69 -15.80
N SER A 104 -10.69 -28.90 -16.69
CA SER A 104 -9.24 -28.89 -16.95
C SER A 104 -8.66 -27.52 -16.59
N LEU A 105 -7.39 -27.49 -16.22
CA LEU A 105 -6.66 -26.24 -15.99
C LEU A 105 -5.95 -25.85 -17.29
N VAL A 106 -6.44 -24.78 -17.92
CA VAL A 106 -5.89 -24.27 -19.17
C VAL A 106 -5.17 -22.95 -18.88
N GLN A 107 -4.00 -22.72 -19.48
CA GLN A 107 -3.28 -21.47 -19.31
C GLN A 107 -4.02 -20.33 -20.02
N ILE A 108 -4.13 -19.18 -19.35
CA ILE A 108 -4.87 -18.01 -19.86
C ILE A 108 -4.33 -17.56 -21.21
N ARG A 109 -3.01 -17.67 -21.45
CA ARG A 109 -2.40 -17.30 -22.73
C ARG A 109 -2.96 -18.11 -23.90
N HIS A 110 -3.16 -19.42 -23.75
CA HIS A 110 -3.75 -20.24 -24.81
C HIS A 110 -5.21 -19.89 -25.11
N MET A 111 -5.88 -19.15 -24.23
CA MET A 111 -7.24 -18.64 -24.47
C MET A 111 -7.25 -17.28 -25.18
N LEU A 112 -6.13 -16.57 -25.21
CA LEU A 112 -5.99 -15.25 -25.84
C LEU A 112 -5.44 -15.33 -27.27
N VAL A 113 -4.80 -16.45 -27.60
CA VAL A 113 -4.17 -16.69 -28.91
C VAL A 113 -5.22 -17.23 -29.87
N THR A 114 -5.24 -16.69 -31.09
CA THR A 114 -6.11 -17.22 -32.15
C THR A 114 -5.54 -18.51 -32.74
N ILE A 115 -6.38 -19.38 -33.31
CA ILE A 115 -5.93 -20.70 -33.83
C ILE A 115 -4.78 -20.54 -34.84
N GLY A 116 -4.78 -19.47 -35.66
CA GLY A 116 -3.72 -19.20 -36.63
C GLY A 116 -2.38 -18.77 -36.03
N GLU A 117 -2.36 -18.29 -34.79
CA GLU A 117 -1.13 -17.92 -34.06
C GLU A 117 -0.60 -19.06 -33.19
N ALA A 118 -1.40 -20.12 -33.01
CA ALA A 118 -1.06 -21.29 -32.21
C ALA A 118 -0.34 -22.39 -33.02
N PHE A 119 -0.28 -22.25 -34.35
CA PHE A 119 0.38 -23.16 -35.29
C PHE A 119 1.62 -22.54 -35.92
#